data_AF-A0A1E3JPE5-F1
#
_entry.id   AF-A0A1E3JPE5-F1
#
_cell.length_a   1.000
_cell.length_b   1.000
_cell.length_c   1.000
_cell.angle_alpha   90.00
_cell.angle_beta   90.00
_cell.angle_gamma   90.00
#
_symmetry.space_group_name_H-M   'P 1'
#
loop_
_entity.id
_entity.type
_entity.pdbx_description
1 polymer ?
#
loop_
_entity_poly.entity_id
_entity_poly.type
_entity_poly.pdbx_seq_one_letter_code
_entity_poly.pdbx_strand_id
1 'polypeptide(L)'
;MPPEDIYSGSPYRCHSSASSSSSSSRCSAGSSSNTDEHMPHINAIRPTYDYGCGAVSDEADDDQGVTEVYCNLVITEPMRPPPREKTAEKKKQVESVKEVEVARRFPEEEEEEILKESNSRFVLFPIRYNEIWHAYKSAQASFWTAEELDLGHDLHDWHGKMTENERFFILRILAFFAASDGIVSENIISQFAMDVQIAEARAFYAFQAMIEQVHSETYSLLIETYVRDAEEKDFLFRGMENIPCIKKKADWALRYITEELPFRTRLVAFACVEGIFFSGSFAAIFWLKKRGLMPGLTFSNELISRDEGMHTDFACLLYNHLTHRCGQDEVHRIVQEAVAIEKEFLTDSLPCALIGINSGLMCQYMEFVADRLVVDLGYPKIYNATNPFDWMELISLQGKANFFESRVSAYQKANVSRSATPSGQKGKGGESVSRRVFNTEADF
;
A
#
# COMPACT_ATOMS: atom_id res chain seq x y z
N MET A 1 -37.81 -48.79 -23.38
CA MET A 1 -37.53 -49.57 -24.61
C MET A 1 -38.52 -49.12 -25.67
N PRO A 2 -38.10 -48.91 -26.93
CA PRO A 2 -38.82 -48.11 -27.92
C PRO A 2 -39.72 -48.98 -28.83
N PRO A 3 -40.28 -48.38 -29.90
CA PRO A 3 -39.76 -48.78 -31.21
C PRO A 3 -39.19 -47.61 -32.03
N GLU A 4 -38.20 -47.93 -32.85
CA GLU A 4 -37.64 -47.09 -33.92
C GLU A 4 -38.45 -47.29 -35.22
N ASP A 5 -38.52 -46.29 -36.10
CA ASP A 5 -37.90 -46.40 -37.44
C ASP A 5 -38.23 -45.21 -38.39
N ILE A 6 -37.14 -44.54 -38.80
CA ILE A 6 -36.72 -44.29 -40.20
C ILE A 6 -37.72 -43.64 -41.18
N TYR A 7 -37.39 -42.44 -41.69
CA TYR A 7 -37.02 -42.27 -43.11
C TYR A 7 -36.22 -40.97 -43.39
N SER A 8 -35.33 -41.03 -44.38
CA SER A 8 -34.29 -40.06 -44.72
C SER A 8 -34.68 -39.04 -45.81
N GLY A 9 -34.08 -37.84 -45.80
CA GLY A 9 -34.16 -36.92 -46.95
C GLY A 9 -33.37 -35.60 -46.82
N SER A 10 -32.20 -35.52 -47.46
CA SER A 10 -31.40 -34.32 -47.74
C SER A 10 -30.84 -34.45 -49.17
N PRO A 11 -30.21 -33.45 -49.84
CA PRO A 11 -30.05 -32.02 -49.54
C PRO A 11 -30.53 -31.10 -50.69
N TYR A 12 -30.51 -29.77 -50.51
CA TYR A 12 -30.27 -28.85 -51.64
C TYR A 12 -29.46 -27.61 -51.24
N ARG A 13 -28.62 -27.15 -52.18
CA ARG A 13 -27.62 -26.07 -52.07
C ARG A 13 -27.64 -25.32 -53.41
N CYS A 14 -27.53 -23.98 -53.39
CA CYS A 14 -26.67 -23.16 -54.26
C CYS A 14 -27.17 -21.70 -54.45
N HIS A 15 -26.25 -20.75 -54.21
CA HIS A 15 -25.93 -19.51 -54.97
C HIS A 15 -27.06 -18.49 -55.32
N SER A 16 -26.79 -17.20 -55.58
CA SER A 16 -25.57 -16.51 -56.05
C SER A 16 -25.58 -14.99 -55.74
N SER A 17 -24.39 -14.37 -55.57
CA SER A 17 -23.95 -13.01 -56.01
C SER A 17 -24.88 -11.78 -55.83
N ALA A 18 -24.46 -10.56 -55.43
CA ALA A 18 -23.15 -9.90 -55.25
C ALA A 18 -23.29 -8.77 -54.18
N SER A 19 -22.56 -7.64 -54.06
CA SER A 19 -21.45 -7.01 -54.81
C SER A 19 -20.70 -5.97 -53.94
N SER A 20 -19.36 -5.93 -54.05
CA SER A 20 -18.44 -4.78 -53.88
C SER A 20 -18.78 -3.61 -52.93
N SER A 21 -17.92 -3.39 -51.92
CA SER A 21 -17.12 -2.17 -51.83
C SER A 21 -15.85 -2.40 -50.99
N SER A 22 -14.78 -1.69 -51.32
CA SER A 22 -13.44 -1.87 -50.76
C SER A 22 -12.86 -0.55 -50.27
N SER A 23 -12.37 -0.49 -49.03
CA SER A 23 -11.51 0.60 -48.58
C SER A 23 -10.44 0.09 -47.62
N SER A 24 -9.28 -0.27 -48.19
CA SER A 24 -8.06 -0.51 -47.43
C SER A 24 -7.33 0.80 -47.14
N SER A 25 -7.25 1.22 -45.88
CA SER A 25 -6.30 2.25 -45.44
C SER A 25 -4.94 1.60 -45.16
N ARG A 26 -4.11 1.47 -46.21
CA ARG A 26 -2.71 1.06 -46.05
C ARG A 26 -1.91 2.16 -45.35
N CYS A 27 -0.97 1.73 -44.52
CA CYS A 27 0.11 2.57 -44.03
C CYS A 27 0.91 3.17 -45.20
N SER A 28 1.18 4.47 -45.14
CA SER A 28 2.14 5.13 -46.05
C SER A 28 3.49 5.27 -45.34
N ALA A 29 4.45 4.42 -45.71
CA ALA A 29 5.85 4.66 -45.38
C ALA A 29 6.42 5.71 -46.34
N GLY A 30 6.74 6.89 -45.82
CA GLY A 30 7.46 7.94 -46.56
C GLY A 30 8.96 7.85 -46.32
N SER A 31 9.73 7.58 -47.36
CA SER A 31 11.19 7.40 -47.28
C SER A 31 11.97 8.72 -47.37
N SER A 32 12.88 8.91 -46.41
CA SER A 32 14.15 9.66 -46.46
C SER A 32 14.46 10.53 -47.69
N SER A 33 14.74 11.81 -47.44
CA SER A 33 15.78 12.57 -48.14
C SER A 33 16.51 13.50 -47.17
N ASN A 34 17.82 13.34 -47.03
CA ASN A 34 18.67 14.16 -46.15
C ASN A 34 18.73 15.63 -46.58
N THR A 35 18.67 16.54 -45.61
CA THR A 35 19.46 17.78 -45.58
C THR A 35 19.91 18.04 -44.16
N ASP A 36 21.20 17.87 -43.89
CA ASP A 36 21.84 18.43 -42.69
C ASP A 36 21.82 19.97 -42.78
N GLU A 37 21.23 20.66 -41.78
CA GLU A 37 21.71 21.97 -41.32
C GLU A 37 21.02 22.39 -40.00
N HIS A 38 21.83 22.65 -38.97
CA HIS A 38 21.53 23.42 -37.74
C HIS A 38 20.22 23.13 -36.94
N MET A 39 20.35 22.39 -35.83
CA MET A 39 19.44 22.49 -34.67
C MET A 39 20.14 23.13 -33.46
N PRO A 40 19.61 24.23 -32.87
CA PRO A 40 20.08 24.76 -31.60
C PRO A 40 19.52 23.98 -30.39
N HIS A 41 20.24 23.99 -29.28
CA HIS A 41 19.92 23.22 -28.08
C HIS A 41 18.57 23.60 -27.44
N ILE A 42 17.65 22.65 -27.32
CA ILE A 42 16.45 22.80 -26.49
C ILE A 42 16.84 22.60 -25.02
N ASN A 43 17.05 23.72 -24.32
CA ASN A 43 17.26 23.75 -22.87
C ASN A 43 16.43 24.88 -22.26
N ALA A 44 15.11 24.86 -22.53
CA ALA A 44 14.15 25.81 -21.99
C ALA A 44 12.77 25.12 -21.85
N ILE A 45 12.45 24.71 -20.62
CA ILE A 45 11.14 24.72 -19.95
C ILE A 45 11.40 24.17 -18.54
N ARG A 46 11.50 25.08 -17.56
CA ARG A 46 11.26 24.80 -16.15
C ARG A 46 10.24 25.85 -15.69
N PRO A 47 9.08 25.48 -15.14
CA PRO A 47 8.18 26.45 -14.54
C PRO A 47 8.82 26.99 -13.27
N THR A 48 9.09 28.30 -13.23
CA THR A 48 9.32 29.03 -11.99
C THR A 48 7.97 29.42 -11.41
N TYR A 49 7.66 28.97 -10.20
CA TYR A 49 6.54 29.53 -9.44
C TYR A 49 6.86 30.98 -9.09
N ASP A 50 6.02 31.90 -9.54
CA ASP A 50 6.00 33.28 -9.05
C ASP A 50 4.55 33.66 -8.73
N TYR A 51 4.34 34.33 -7.59
CA TYR A 51 3.01 34.60 -7.05
C TYR A 51 2.43 35.89 -7.65
N GLY A 52 1.84 35.78 -8.84
CA GLY A 52 1.02 36.83 -9.44
C GLY A 52 -0.41 36.81 -8.86
N CYS A 53 -0.73 37.74 -7.97
CA CYS A 53 -2.09 37.88 -7.44
C CYS A 53 -3.05 38.38 -8.54
N GLY A 54 -4.11 37.62 -8.83
CA GLY A 54 -5.11 37.98 -9.83
C GLY A 54 -6.22 38.88 -9.28
N ALA A 55 -6.62 39.89 -10.05
CA ALA A 55 -7.80 40.70 -9.81
C ALA A 55 -8.69 40.74 -11.08
N VAL A 56 -9.99 40.53 -10.90
CA VAL A 56 -11.09 40.62 -11.88
C VAL A 56 -12.35 40.92 -11.02
N SER A 57 -13.28 41.82 -11.32
CA SER A 57 -13.61 42.58 -12.55
C SER A 57 -14.02 44.03 -12.26
N ASP A 58 -13.53 44.95 -13.09
CA ASP A 58 -14.26 45.89 -13.96
C ASP A 58 -15.54 46.63 -13.50
N GLU A 59 -15.51 47.97 -13.64
CA GLU A 59 -16.54 48.72 -14.40
C GLU A 59 -16.05 50.12 -14.87
N ALA A 60 -16.26 50.40 -16.17
CA ALA A 60 -16.40 51.70 -16.88
C ALA A 60 -15.29 52.81 -16.90
N ASP A 61 -15.04 53.30 -18.14
CA ASP A 61 -14.30 54.52 -18.53
C ASP A 61 -15.01 55.83 -18.06
N ASP A 62 -14.47 57.07 -18.14
CA ASP A 62 -13.60 57.70 -19.16
C ASP A 62 -12.99 59.04 -18.64
N ASP A 63 -11.91 59.54 -19.30
CA ASP A 63 -11.39 60.94 -19.35
C ASP A 63 -11.09 61.77 -18.04
N GLN A 64 -10.00 62.56 -17.89
CA GLN A 64 -8.81 62.83 -18.71
C GLN A 64 -7.64 63.46 -17.87
N GLY A 65 -6.41 62.95 -18.07
CA GLY A 65 -5.10 63.64 -18.00
C GLY A 65 -4.71 64.60 -16.86
N VAL A 66 -3.81 64.17 -15.94
CA VAL A 66 -3.07 65.07 -15.01
C VAL A 66 -1.58 64.71 -14.89
N THR A 67 -0.74 65.62 -15.41
CA THR A 67 0.71 65.84 -15.13
C THR A 67 1.70 64.66 -15.11
N GLU A 68 2.40 64.47 -16.23
CA GLU A 68 3.84 64.17 -16.21
C GLU A 68 4.64 65.47 -16.33
N VAL A 69 5.71 65.62 -15.53
CA VAL A 69 6.75 66.62 -15.77
C VAL A 69 8.11 65.93 -15.70
N TYR A 70 8.88 66.08 -16.79
CA TYR A 70 10.20 65.51 -16.99
C TYR A 70 11.18 65.83 -15.86
N CYS A 71 11.94 64.83 -15.41
CA CYS A 71 13.15 65.04 -14.63
C CYS A 71 14.38 64.61 -15.45
N ASN A 72 15.22 65.58 -15.80
CA ASN A 72 16.36 65.41 -16.70
C ASN A 72 17.49 64.55 -16.09
N LEU A 73 18.26 63.88 -16.95
CA LEU A 73 19.62 63.47 -16.61
C LEU A 73 20.47 64.70 -16.26
N VAL A 74 21.11 64.70 -15.09
CA VAL A 74 22.28 65.53 -14.80
C VAL A 74 23.37 64.63 -14.24
N ILE A 75 24.47 64.50 -14.97
CA ILE A 75 25.71 63.91 -14.46
C ILE A 75 26.42 64.98 -13.63
N THR A 76 26.65 64.72 -12.34
CA THR A 76 27.54 65.50 -11.47
C THR A 76 28.47 64.58 -10.68
N GLU A 77 29.60 65.12 -10.26
CA GLU A 77 30.83 64.41 -9.86
C GLU A 77 30.71 63.43 -8.67
N PRO A 78 31.61 62.43 -8.55
CA PRO A 78 31.50 61.39 -7.53
C PRO A 78 31.67 61.93 -6.09
N MET A 79 30.61 61.86 -5.30
CA MET A 79 30.68 62.14 -3.86
C MET A 79 31.50 61.07 -3.13
N ARG A 80 32.47 61.55 -2.34
CA ARG A 80 33.38 60.74 -1.51
C ARG A 80 32.61 60.12 -0.32
N PRO A 81 32.84 58.86 0.06
CA PRO A 81 32.10 58.23 1.15
C PRO A 81 32.39 58.90 2.51
N PRO A 82 31.37 59.03 3.40
CA PRO A 82 31.58 59.51 4.76
C PRO A 82 32.40 58.50 5.59
N PRO A 83 33.12 58.97 6.63
CA PRO A 83 33.98 58.10 7.43
C PRO A 83 33.16 57.11 8.28
N ARG A 84 33.65 55.86 8.38
CA ARG A 84 33.04 54.82 9.23
C ARG A 84 33.14 55.20 10.71
N GLU A 85 32.01 55.51 11.34
CA GLU A 85 31.91 55.46 12.79
C GLU A 85 32.04 54.03 13.30
N LYS A 86 32.86 53.82 14.33
CA LYS A 86 33.04 52.53 14.98
C LYS A 86 31.92 52.30 15.99
N THR A 87 30.79 51.77 15.54
CA THR A 87 29.78 51.23 16.46
C THR A 87 30.32 49.95 17.10
N ALA A 88 30.32 49.88 18.43
CA ALA A 88 30.94 48.78 19.17
C ALA A 88 30.18 47.46 18.96
N GLU A 89 30.91 46.40 18.63
CA GLU A 89 30.37 45.03 18.56
C GLU A 89 29.94 44.55 19.95
N LYS A 90 28.66 44.71 20.27
CA LYS A 90 28.03 43.87 21.31
C LYS A 90 27.96 42.45 20.76
N LYS A 91 28.94 41.62 21.15
CA LYS A 91 28.86 40.17 21.00
C LYS A 91 27.62 39.67 21.74
N LYS A 92 26.50 39.51 21.01
CA LYS A 92 25.46 38.57 21.44
C LYS A 92 26.13 37.21 21.51
N GLN A 93 26.31 36.69 22.72
CA GLN A 93 26.50 35.26 22.87
C GLN A 93 25.24 34.62 22.28
N VAL A 94 25.43 33.86 21.20
CA VAL A 94 24.44 32.87 20.82
C VAL A 94 24.53 31.83 21.91
N GLU A 95 23.58 31.85 22.85
CA GLU A 95 23.41 30.73 23.76
C GLU A 95 23.20 29.50 22.88
N SER A 96 24.13 28.55 22.98
CA SER A 96 23.93 27.23 22.39
C SER A 96 22.66 26.68 23.01
N VAL A 97 21.59 26.55 22.21
CA VAL A 97 20.45 25.73 22.58
C VAL A 97 21.04 24.36 22.87
N LYS A 98 21.06 23.97 24.15
CA LYS A 98 21.34 22.59 24.51
C LYS A 98 20.22 21.80 23.88
N GLU A 99 20.53 20.98 22.89
CA GLU A 99 19.66 19.88 22.50
C GLU A 99 19.35 19.13 23.80
N VAL A 100 18.09 19.20 24.23
CA VAL A 100 17.61 18.38 25.32
C VAL A 100 17.42 17.02 24.67
N GLU A 101 18.43 16.15 24.78
CA GLU A 101 18.28 14.74 24.48
C GLU A 101 17.12 14.23 25.33
N VAL A 102 15.96 14.02 24.68
CA VAL A 102 14.78 13.46 25.34
C VAL A 102 15.03 11.99 25.46
N ALA A 103 15.64 11.59 26.59
CA ALA A 103 15.95 10.21 26.88
C ALA A 103 14.70 9.33 26.69
N ARG A 104 14.84 8.28 25.87
CA ARG A 104 13.78 7.31 25.62
C ARG A 104 13.34 6.66 26.93
N ARG A 105 12.05 6.31 26.97
CA ARG A 105 11.43 5.66 28.14
C ARG A 105 12.09 4.34 28.51
N PHE A 106 12.53 3.59 27.51
CA PHE A 106 13.18 2.28 27.64
C PHE A 106 14.69 2.45 27.34
N PRO A 107 15.58 2.34 28.35
CA PRO A 107 17.01 2.60 28.16
C PRO A 107 17.67 1.76 27.07
N GLU A 108 17.18 0.54 26.83
CA GLU A 108 17.69 -0.35 25.80
C GLU A 108 17.34 0.10 24.36
N GLU A 109 16.32 0.95 24.17
CA GLU A 109 16.00 1.53 22.87
C GLU A 109 17.03 2.58 22.42
N GLU A 110 17.75 3.21 23.35
CA GLU A 110 18.87 4.11 23.05
C GLU A 110 20.05 3.38 22.40
N GLU A 111 20.10 2.05 22.48
CA GLU A 111 21.13 1.23 21.84
C GLU A 111 20.73 0.80 20.41
N GLU A 112 19.45 0.92 20.03
CA GLU A 112 18.94 0.45 18.73
C GLU A 112 19.27 1.40 17.57
N GLU A 113 20.03 0.93 16.58
CA GLU A 113 20.47 1.77 15.44
C GLU A 113 19.32 2.35 14.60
N ILE A 114 18.16 1.68 14.57
CA ILE A 114 16.99 2.14 13.83
C ILE A 114 16.16 3.20 14.59
N LEU A 115 16.40 3.34 15.91
CA LEU A 115 15.66 4.21 16.83
C LEU A 115 16.46 5.43 17.34
N LYS A 116 17.80 5.35 17.29
CA LYS A 116 18.71 6.47 17.63
C LYS A 116 18.44 7.71 16.78
N GLU A 117 18.27 8.86 17.42
CA GLU A 117 18.12 10.13 16.70
C GLU A 117 19.37 10.43 15.85
N SER A 118 19.14 10.91 14.63
CA SER A 118 20.21 11.30 13.73
C SER A 118 19.79 12.45 12.82
N ASN A 119 20.65 13.47 12.76
CA ASN A 119 20.53 14.57 11.80
C ASN A 119 20.66 14.12 10.33
N SER A 120 21.12 12.88 10.06
CA SER A 120 21.09 12.30 8.71
C SER A 120 19.69 11.96 8.20
N ARG A 121 18.66 11.93 9.06
CA ARG A 121 17.28 11.55 8.66
C ARG A 121 16.67 12.42 7.56
N PHE A 122 17.16 13.64 7.38
CA PHE A 122 16.70 14.59 6.37
C PHE A 122 17.32 14.40 4.99
N VAL A 123 18.33 13.53 4.84
CA VAL A 123 19.03 13.28 3.57
C VAL A 123 19.06 11.78 3.29
N LEU A 124 18.26 11.35 2.32
CA LEU A 124 18.06 9.94 1.98
C LEU A 124 19.33 9.23 1.46
N PHE A 125 20.23 9.93 0.76
CA PHE A 125 21.40 9.34 0.14
C PHE A 125 22.69 9.65 0.92
N PRO A 126 23.63 8.68 1.04
CA PRO A 126 23.58 7.32 0.50
C PRO A 126 22.66 6.38 1.30
N ILE A 127 21.97 5.47 0.61
CA ILE A 127 21.18 4.39 1.23
C ILE A 127 22.11 3.51 2.08
N ARG A 128 21.74 3.28 3.34
CA ARG A 128 22.45 2.41 4.28
C ARG A 128 21.81 1.02 4.33
N TYR A 129 20.48 0.96 4.45
CA TYR A 129 19.71 -0.27 4.62
C TYR A 129 19.08 -0.68 3.28
N ASN A 130 19.79 -1.50 2.52
CA ASN A 130 19.42 -1.80 1.13
C ASN A 130 18.20 -2.73 1.05
N GLU A 131 18.07 -3.65 2.01
CA GLU A 131 16.94 -4.54 2.24
C GLU A 131 15.66 -3.76 2.60
N ILE A 132 15.74 -2.81 3.54
CA ILE A 132 14.63 -1.91 3.91
C ILE A 132 14.22 -1.04 2.70
N TRP A 133 15.20 -0.49 1.97
CA TRP A 133 14.94 0.28 0.77
C TRP A 133 14.33 -0.57 -0.37
N HIS A 134 14.74 -1.84 -0.49
CA HIS A 134 14.18 -2.78 -1.46
C HIS A 134 12.73 -3.15 -1.10
N ALA A 135 12.41 -3.35 0.18
CA ALA A 135 11.03 -3.54 0.64
C ALA A 135 10.16 -2.34 0.26
N TYR A 136 10.63 -1.12 0.51
CA TYR A 136 9.95 0.11 0.08
C TYR A 136 9.77 0.16 -1.45
N LYS A 137 10.79 -0.19 -2.24
CA LYS A 137 10.66 -0.23 -3.70
C LYS A 137 9.74 -1.34 -4.23
N SER A 138 9.58 -2.42 -3.47
CA SER A 138 8.61 -3.48 -3.78
C SER A 138 7.18 -2.98 -3.53
N ALA A 139 6.92 -2.33 -2.39
CA ALA A 139 5.65 -1.67 -2.10
C ALA A 139 5.32 -0.55 -3.11
N GLN A 140 6.28 0.32 -3.44
CA GLN A 140 6.07 1.35 -4.48
C GLN A 140 5.70 0.76 -5.85
N ALA A 141 6.21 -0.43 -6.18
CA ALA A 141 5.88 -1.11 -7.43
C ALA A 141 4.48 -1.76 -7.42
N SER A 142 3.87 -1.97 -6.24
CA SER A 142 2.54 -2.55 -6.07
C SER A 142 1.39 -1.54 -6.08
N PHE A 143 1.70 -0.23 -6.06
CA PHE A 143 0.74 0.88 -6.02
C PHE A 143 -0.47 0.69 -6.96
N TRP A 144 -1.66 0.92 -6.42
CA TRP A 144 -2.97 0.87 -7.06
C TRP A 144 -3.91 1.92 -6.44
N THR A 145 -5.06 2.19 -7.06
CA THR A 145 -6.12 3.04 -6.50
C THR A 145 -7.49 2.38 -6.55
N ALA A 146 -8.45 2.85 -5.75
CA ALA A 146 -9.79 2.28 -5.65
C ALA A 146 -10.56 2.30 -6.99
N GLU A 147 -10.26 3.25 -7.89
CA GLU A 147 -10.85 3.33 -9.23
C GLU A 147 -10.36 2.24 -10.20
N GLU A 148 -9.34 1.45 -9.85
CA GLU A 148 -8.94 0.26 -10.61
C GLU A 148 -9.94 -0.92 -10.42
N LEU A 149 -10.93 -0.79 -9.52
CA LEU A 149 -11.91 -1.84 -9.19
C LEU A 149 -13.19 -1.75 -10.03
N ASP A 150 -13.50 -2.81 -10.79
CA ASP A 150 -14.80 -2.97 -11.44
C ASP A 150 -15.79 -3.72 -10.53
N LEU A 151 -16.71 -2.97 -9.92
CA LEU A 151 -17.79 -3.51 -9.08
C LEU A 151 -19.10 -3.78 -9.87
N GLY A 152 -19.13 -3.55 -11.18
CA GLY A 152 -20.34 -3.62 -12.00
C GLY A 152 -20.98 -5.02 -12.04
N HIS A 153 -20.16 -6.06 -11.99
CA HIS A 153 -20.62 -7.45 -11.94
C HIS A 153 -21.02 -7.93 -10.53
N ASP A 154 -20.56 -7.27 -9.47
CA ASP A 154 -20.78 -7.73 -8.09
C ASP A 154 -22.25 -7.61 -7.68
N LEU A 155 -22.94 -6.53 -8.07
CA LEU A 155 -24.36 -6.35 -7.75
C LEU A 155 -25.26 -7.45 -8.32
N HIS A 156 -24.89 -8.03 -9.46
CA HIS A 156 -25.60 -9.17 -10.04
C HIS A 156 -25.45 -10.41 -9.14
N ASP A 157 -24.24 -10.69 -8.66
CA ASP A 157 -23.95 -11.86 -7.84
C ASP A 157 -24.49 -11.69 -6.41
N TRP A 158 -24.37 -10.49 -5.85
CA TRP A 158 -24.89 -10.07 -4.54
C TRP A 158 -26.40 -10.33 -4.40
N HIS A 159 -27.18 -9.94 -5.42
CA HIS A 159 -28.63 -10.11 -5.41
C HIS A 159 -29.10 -11.45 -6.00
N GLY A 160 -28.40 -11.99 -7.01
CA GLY A 160 -28.86 -13.12 -7.81
C GLY A 160 -28.24 -14.48 -7.49
N LYS A 161 -27.06 -14.52 -6.85
CA LYS A 161 -26.34 -15.78 -6.54
C LYS A 161 -26.07 -16.01 -5.06
N MET A 162 -25.88 -14.95 -4.27
CA MET A 162 -25.57 -15.06 -2.85
C MET A 162 -26.82 -15.32 -1.99
N THR A 163 -26.63 -16.14 -0.96
CA THR A 163 -27.59 -16.33 0.13
C THR A 163 -27.55 -15.18 1.13
N GLU A 164 -28.56 -15.09 1.98
CA GLU A 164 -28.62 -14.09 3.06
C GLU A 164 -27.49 -14.27 4.08
N ASN A 165 -27.17 -15.52 4.44
CA ASN A 165 -26.04 -15.84 5.33
C ASN A 165 -24.69 -15.39 4.76
N GLU A 166 -24.48 -15.55 3.45
CA GLU A 166 -23.25 -15.10 2.79
C GLU A 166 -23.15 -13.58 2.72
N ARG A 167 -24.26 -12.88 2.40
CA ARG A 167 -24.30 -11.41 2.45
C ARG A 167 -24.04 -10.89 3.85
N PHE A 168 -24.72 -11.44 4.86
CA PHE A 168 -24.50 -11.10 6.27
C PHE A 168 -23.03 -11.30 6.65
N PHE A 169 -22.45 -12.45 6.32
CA PHE A 169 -21.05 -12.75 6.61
C PHE A 169 -20.09 -11.72 5.98
N ILE A 170 -20.28 -11.39 4.71
CA ILE A 170 -19.45 -10.42 4.00
C ILE A 170 -19.62 -8.99 4.53
N LEU A 171 -20.84 -8.52 4.80
CA LEU A 171 -21.05 -7.19 5.38
C LEU A 171 -20.37 -7.04 6.75
N ARG A 172 -20.36 -8.11 7.57
CA ARG A 172 -19.67 -8.11 8.87
C ARG A 172 -18.15 -8.11 8.75
N ILE A 173 -17.59 -8.78 7.74
CA ILE A 173 -16.17 -8.69 7.41
C ILE A 173 -15.81 -7.28 6.92
N LEU A 174 -16.59 -6.69 6.02
CA LEU A 174 -16.33 -5.34 5.50
C LEU A 174 -16.42 -4.28 6.60
N ALA A 175 -17.40 -4.38 7.51
CA ALA A 175 -17.49 -3.51 8.69
C ALA A 175 -16.32 -3.69 9.67
N PHE A 176 -15.74 -4.89 9.77
CA PHE A 176 -14.54 -5.15 10.54
C PHE A 176 -13.32 -4.47 9.92
N PHE A 177 -13.09 -4.64 8.62
CA PHE A 177 -11.98 -4.00 7.92
C PHE A 177 -12.07 -2.47 7.97
N ALA A 178 -13.20 -1.89 7.54
CA ALA A 178 -13.40 -0.43 7.49
C ALA A 178 -13.19 0.29 8.83
N ALA A 179 -13.36 -0.41 9.95
CA ALA A 179 -13.11 0.13 11.29
C ALA A 179 -11.70 -0.19 11.84
N SER A 180 -11.00 -1.20 11.29
CA SER A 180 -9.68 -1.63 11.76
C SER A 180 -8.54 -0.86 11.10
N ASP A 181 -8.63 -0.61 9.79
CA ASP A 181 -7.61 0.11 9.02
C ASP A 181 -7.38 1.52 9.60
N GLY A 182 -8.45 2.18 10.08
CA GLY A 182 -8.33 3.47 10.78
C GLY A 182 -7.50 3.42 12.08
N ILE A 183 -7.52 2.29 12.80
CA ILE A 183 -6.68 2.06 13.99
C ILE A 183 -5.22 1.81 13.57
N VAL A 184 -5.02 1.06 12.48
CA VAL A 184 -3.71 0.76 11.88
C VAL A 184 -3.02 2.04 11.39
N SER A 185 -3.71 2.86 10.59
CA SER A 185 -3.24 4.17 10.12
C SER A 185 -2.80 5.08 11.26
N GLU A 186 -3.61 5.22 12.32
CA GLU A 186 -3.28 6.07 13.46
C GLU A 186 -2.00 5.59 14.16
N ASN A 187 -1.83 4.27 14.34
CA ASN A 187 -0.63 3.68 14.94
C ASN A 187 0.64 3.91 14.11
N ILE A 188 0.54 3.73 12.78
CA ILE A 188 1.67 3.96 11.86
C ILE A 188 2.09 5.42 11.90
N ILE A 189 1.14 6.35 11.75
CA ILE A 189 1.41 7.80 11.64
C ILE A 189 1.87 8.39 12.97
N SER A 190 1.20 8.07 14.08
CA SER A 190 1.47 8.68 15.39
C SER A 190 2.66 8.05 16.12
N GLN A 191 2.91 6.74 15.95
CA GLN A 191 3.95 6.02 16.70
C GLN A 191 5.08 5.52 15.81
N PHE A 192 4.87 4.48 14.97
CA PHE A 192 5.99 3.81 14.30
C PHE A 192 6.78 4.73 13.36
N ALA A 193 6.09 5.61 12.62
CA ALA A 193 6.73 6.61 11.77
C ALA A 193 7.37 7.77 12.56
N MET A 194 7.15 7.88 13.88
CA MET A 194 7.84 8.84 14.75
C MET A 194 9.00 8.21 15.49
N ASP A 195 8.85 6.97 15.97
CA ASP A 195 9.87 6.17 16.62
C ASP A 195 11.08 5.91 15.73
N VAL A 196 10.86 5.47 14.48
CA VAL A 196 11.95 5.04 13.59
C VAL A 196 12.64 6.23 12.93
N GLN A 197 13.97 6.29 13.07
CA GLN A 197 14.79 7.44 12.65
C GLN A 197 15.48 7.25 11.30
N ILE A 198 15.61 6.01 10.81
CA ILE A 198 16.26 5.72 9.53
C ILE A 198 15.35 6.07 8.34
N ALA A 199 15.91 6.77 7.35
CA ALA A 199 15.12 7.38 6.27
C ALA A 199 14.42 6.35 5.38
N GLU A 200 15.04 5.18 5.18
CA GLU A 200 14.51 4.09 4.36
C GLU A 200 13.22 3.49 4.94
N ALA A 201 13.17 3.30 6.27
CA ALA A 201 11.98 2.76 6.93
C ALA A 201 10.86 3.79 7.03
N ARG A 202 11.20 5.06 7.27
CA ARG A 202 10.24 6.18 7.21
C ARG A 202 9.61 6.30 5.82
N ALA A 203 10.37 6.04 4.75
CA ALA A 203 9.84 6.00 3.39
C ALA A 203 8.88 4.82 3.18
N PHE A 204 9.16 3.64 3.75
CA PHE A 204 8.20 2.53 3.78
C PHE A 204 6.91 2.91 4.50
N TYR A 205 6.99 3.36 5.75
CA TYR A 205 5.79 3.72 6.54
C TYR A 205 4.99 4.87 5.92
N ALA A 206 5.63 5.83 5.24
CA ALA A 206 4.92 6.87 4.49
C ALA A 206 4.17 6.33 3.25
N PHE A 207 4.65 5.24 2.64
CA PHE A 207 3.92 4.56 1.57
C PHE A 207 2.83 3.65 2.13
N GLN A 208 3.11 2.91 3.21
CA GLN A 208 2.11 2.10 3.90
C GLN A 208 0.94 2.97 4.35
N ALA A 209 1.17 4.03 5.13
CA ALA A 209 0.11 4.95 5.57
C ALA A 209 -0.68 5.62 4.43
N MET A 210 -0.16 5.62 3.19
CA MET A 210 -0.92 6.04 2.01
C MET A 210 -1.77 4.89 1.44
N ILE A 211 -1.26 3.65 1.42
CA ILE A 211 -2.03 2.50 0.94
C ILE A 211 -3.15 2.09 1.91
N GLU A 212 -2.96 2.23 3.24
CA GLU A 212 -4.03 2.05 4.24
C GLU A 212 -5.25 2.95 3.96
N GLN A 213 -5.03 4.16 3.41
CA GLN A 213 -6.13 5.04 3.02
C GLN A 213 -6.85 4.56 1.76
N VAL A 214 -6.13 3.94 0.82
CA VAL A 214 -6.72 3.27 -0.37
C VAL A 214 -7.51 2.03 0.05
N HIS A 215 -7.04 1.28 1.06
CA HIS A 215 -7.77 0.15 1.66
C HIS A 215 -9.05 0.63 2.35
N SER A 216 -8.95 1.65 3.21
CA SER A 216 -10.08 2.29 3.89
C SER A 216 -11.14 2.83 2.91
N GLU A 217 -10.71 3.48 1.83
CA GLU A 217 -11.59 3.94 0.74
C GLU A 217 -12.24 2.75 0.04
N THR A 218 -11.48 1.70 -0.29
CA THR A 218 -11.96 0.50 -0.94
C THR A 218 -13.04 -0.21 -0.11
N TYR A 219 -12.83 -0.42 1.19
CA TYR A 219 -13.84 -1.03 2.06
C TYR A 219 -15.09 -0.17 2.18
N SER A 220 -14.93 1.16 2.25
CA SER A 220 -16.05 2.10 2.25
C SER A 220 -16.85 2.04 0.95
N LEU A 221 -16.18 1.99 -0.20
CA LEU A 221 -16.79 1.85 -1.52
C LEU A 221 -17.55 0.51 -1.69
N LEU A 222 -17.00 -0.59 -1.17
CA LEU A 222 -17.65 -1.90 -1.16
C LEU A 222 -18.94 -1.87 -0.33
N ILE A 223 -18.91 -1.31 0.88
CA ILE A 223 -20.12 -1.14 1.72
C ILE A 223 -21.14 -0.24 1.02
N GLU A 224 -20.71 0.91 0.50
CA GLU A 224 -21.56 1.89 -0.20
C GLU A 224 -22.25 1.30 -1.44
N THR A 225 -21.57 0.37 -2.13
CA THR A 225 -22.09 -0.33 -3.31
C THR A 225 -23.11 -1.41 -2.93
N TYR A 226 -22.81 -2.25 -1.94
CA TYR A 226 -23.61 -3.44 -1.63
C TYR A 226 -24.83 -3.16 -0.73
N VAL A 227 -24.74 -2.15 0.12
CA VAL A 227 -25.78 -1.75 1.07
C VAL A 227 -26.53 -0.56 0.50
N ARG A 228 -27.87 -0.61 0.49
CA ARG A 228 -28.70 0.53 0.03
C ARG A 228 -29.36 1.28 1.18
N ASP A 229 -29.59 0.61 2.29
CA ASP A 229 -30.22 1.20 3.46
C ASP A 229 -29.24 2.07 4.25
N ALA A 230 -29.66 3.27 4.62
CA ALA A 230 -28.78 4.24 5.29
C ALA A 230 -28.56 3.87 6.77
N GLU A 231 -29.54 3.29 7.44
CA GLU A 231 -29.40 2.87 8.84
C GLU A 231 -28.48 1.65 8.94
N GLU A 232 -28.56 0.72 7.99
CA GLU A 232 -27.63 -0.42 7.88
C GLU A 232 -26.18 0.05 7.62
N LYS A 233 -25.97 1.02 6.71
CA LYS A 233 -24.64 1.65 6.49
C LYS A 233 -24.09 2.27 7.77
N ASP A 234 -24.86 3.16 8.40
CA ASP A 234 -24.46 3.86 9.63
C ASP A 234 -24.14 2.89 10.78
N PHE A 235 -24.80 1.74 10.81
CA PHE A 235 -24.57 0.69 11.78
C PHE A 235 -23.31 -0.14 11.48
N LEU A 236 -23.01 -0.41 10.20
CA LEU A 236 -21.80 -1.10 9.76
C LEU A 236 -20.54 -0.23 9.90
N PHE A 237 -20.60 1.05 9.52
CA PHE A 237 -19.47 1.99 9.71
C PHE A 237 -19.15 2.24 11.19
N ARG A 238 -20.15 2.17 12.08
CA ARG A 238 -19.95 2.15 13.54
C ARG A 238 -19.70 0.74 14.09
N GLY A 239 -19.07 -0.14 13.30
CA GLY A 239 -18.82 -1.54 13.64
C GLY A 239 -18.10 -1.75 14.98
N MET A 240 -17.14 -0.88 15.32
CA MET A 240 -16.45 -0.90 16.63
C MET A 240 -17.37 -0.66 17.83
N GLU A 241 -18.41 0.16 17.69
CA GLU A 241 -19.37 0.44 18.76
C GLU A 241 -20.46 -0.65 18.82
N ASN A 242 -20.90 -1.10 17.64
CA ASN A 242 -22.09 -1.92 17.47
C ASN A 242 -21.86 -3.44 17.47
N ILE A 243 -20.63 -3.89 17.20
CA ILE A 243 -20.32 -5.31 16.94
C ILE A 243 -19.26 -5.79 17.95
N PRO A 244 -19.64 -6.53 19.01
CA PRO A 244 -18.74 -6.87 20.12
C PRO A 244 -17.44 -7.58 19.74
N CYS A 245 -17.42 -8.37 18.67
CA CYS A 245 -16.23 -9.07 18.22
C CYS A 245 -15.21 -8.16 17.51
N ILE A 246 -15.69 -7.11 16.81
CA ILE A 246 -14.83 -6.04 16.29
C ILE A 246 -14.23 -5.28 17.47
N LYS A 247 -15.07 -4.90 18.45
CA LYS A 247 -14.61 -4.23 19.67
C LYS A 247 -13.51 -5.02 20.38
N LYS A 248 -13.63 -6.34 20.51
CA LYS A 248 -12.61 -7.18 21.17
C LYS A 248 -11.24 -7.16 20.45
N LYS A 249 -11.22 -7.16 19.11
CA LYS A 249 -9.99 -6.99 18.32
C LYS A 249 -9.40 -5.58 18.46
N ALA A 250 -10.24 -4.56 18.34
CA ALA A 250 -9.84 -3.16 18.52
C ALA A 250 -9.27 -2.92 19.94
N ASP A 251 -9.96 -3.37 20.97
CA ASP A 251 -9.51 -3.29 22.37
C ASP A 251 -8.18 -4.04 22.57
N TRP A 252 -7.94 -5.17 21.87
CA TRP A 252 -6.64 -5.85 21.92
C TRP A 252 -5.54 -5.00 21.28
N ALA A 253 -5.77 -4.46 20.08
CA ALA A 253 -4.80 -3.66 19.34
C ALA A 253 -4.44 -2.37 20.09
N LEU A 254 -5.44 -1.67 20.62
CA LEU A 254 -5.26 -0.43 21.39
C LEU A 254 -4.42 -0.62 22.68
N ARG A 255 -4.31 -1.84 23.24
CA ARG A 255 -3.37 -2.12 24.34
C ARG A 255 -1.89 -2.04 23.93
N TYR A 256 -1.59 -2.21 22.64
CA TYR A 256 -0.25 -2.17 22.08
C TYR A 256 0.08 -0.85 21.37
N ILE A 257 -0.94 -0.05 21.04
CA ILE A 257 -0.79 1.31 20.50
C ILE A 257 -0.54 2.28 21.66
N THR A 258 0.66 2.22 22.26
CA THR A 258 1.01 3.04 23.43
C THR A 258 2.51 3.22 23.65
N GLU A 259 2.95 4.45 23.94
CA GLU A 259 4.33 4.75 24.37
C GLU A 259 4.72 4.07 25.71
N GLU A 260 3.74 3.50 26.44
CA GLU A 260 3.94 2.78 27.69
C GLU A 260 4.58 1.38 27.49
N LEU A 261 4.77 0.91 26.25
CA LEU A 261 5.36 -0.39 25.90
C LEU A 261 6.60 -0.27 25.00
N PRO A 262 7.61 -1.15 25.16
CA PRO A 262 8.80 -1.15 24.31
C PRO A 262 8.46 -1.33 22.83
N PHE A 263 9.20 -0.63 21.96
CA PHE A 263 9.07 -0.72 20.50
C PHE A 263 9.09 -2.17 19.99
N ARG A 264 9.99 -3.02 20.54
CA ARG A 264 10.06 -4.45 20.20
C ARG A 264 8.74 -5.20 20.42
N THR A 265 8.04 -4.91 21.51
CA THR A 265 6.80 -5.58 21.92
C THR A 265 5.64 -5.08 21.07
N ARG A 266 5.60 -3.77 20.81
CA ARG A 266 4.64 -3.13 19.90
C ARG A 266 4.77 -3.66 18.48
N LEU A 267 6.00 -3.82 17.97
CA LEU A 267 6.24 -4.28 16.60
C LEU A 267 5.81 -5.75 16.38
N VAL A 268 5.97 -6.62 17.40
CA VAL A 268 5.43 -7.99 17.36
C VAL A 268 3.90 -7.98 17.36
N ALA A 269 3.28 -7.14 18.21
CA ALA A 269 1.82 -7.02 18.23
C ALA A 269 1.26 -6.43 16.93
N PHE A 270 1.96 -5.46 16.33
CA PHE A 270 1.64 -4.90 15.02
C PHE A 270 1.67 -5.97 13.92
N ALA A 271 2.74 -6.76 13.84
CA ALA A 271 2.83 -7.88 12.90
C ALA A 271 1.71 -8.94 13.11
N CYS A 272 1.10 -9.03 14.30
CA CYS A 272 -0.09 -9.85 14.53
C CYS A 272 -1.40 -9.19 14.03
N VAL A 273 -1.49 -7.86 14.00
CA VAL A 273 -2.64 -7.15 13.42
C VAL A 273 -2.66 -7.38 11.91
N GLU A 274 -1.60 -6.95 11.21
CA GLU A 274 -1.44 -7.13 9.76
C GLU A 274 -1.54 -8.62 9.36
N GLY A 275 -0.78 -9.48 10.06
CA GLY A 275 -0.54 -10.86 9.64
C GLY A 275 -1.53 -11.90 10.13
N ILE A 276 -2.22 -11.68 11.26
CA ILE A 276 -3.13 -12.68 11.86
C ILE A 276 -4.58 -12.19 11.86
N PHE A 277 -4.90 -10.99 12.34
CA PHE A 277 -6.28 -10.52 12.53
C PHE A 277 -7.10 -10.34 11.24
N PHE A 278 -6.44 -10.28 10.08
CA PHE A 278 -7.08 -10.24 8.77
C PHE A 278 -7.01 -11.57 8.02
N SER A 279 -6.14 -12.49 8.45
CA SER A 279 -5.80 -13.71 7.70
C SER A 279 -6.98 -14.62 7.40
N GLY A 280 -7.87 -14.85 8.38
CA GLY A 280 -9.06 -15.67 8.21
C GLY A 280 -10.11 -15.01 7.32
N SER A 281 -10.27 -13.68 7.43
CA SER A 281 -11.16 -12.89 6.57
C SER A 281 -10.73 -12.94 5.11
N PHE A 282 -9.42 -12.80 4.83
CA PHE A 282 -8.87 -12.94 3.48
C PHE A 282 -9.09 -14.35 2.91
N ALA A 283 -8.83 -15.40 3.71
CA ALA A 283 -9.10 -16.78 3.29
C ALA A 283 -10.59 -17.04 3.01
N ALA A 284 -11.48 -16.39 3.76
CA ALA A 284 -12.93 -16.46 3.60
C ALA A 284 -13.43 -15.75 2.32
N ILE A 285 -12.84 -14.61 1.94
CA ILE A 285 -13.15 -13.96 0.65
C ILE A 285 -12.55 -14.76 -0.51
N PHE A 286 -11.35 -15.32 -0.36
CA PHE A 286 -10.77 -16.21 -1.37
C PHE A 286 -11.55 -17.50 -1.61
N TRP A 287 -12.32 -17.96 -0.63
CA TRP A 287 -13.30 -19.03 -0.83
C TRP A 287 -14.45 -18.61 -1.79
N LEU A 288 -14.89 -17.34 -1.77
CA LEU A 288 -15.83 -16.82 -2.78
C LEU A 288 -15.18 -16.77 -4.17
N LYS A 289 -13.89 -16.42 -4.26
CA LYS A 289 -13.13 -16.49 -5.52
C LYS A 289 -13.10 -17.93 -6.08
N LYS A 290 -12.84 -18.94 -5.23
CA LYS A 290 -12.88 -20.37 -5.61
C LYS A 290 -14.25 -20.78 -6.16
N ARG A 291 -15.32 -20.10 -5.77
CA ARG A 291 -16.71 -20.32 -6.21
C ARG A 291 -17.15 -19.46 -7.41
N GLY A 292 -16.28 -18.56 -7.90
CA GLY A 292 -16.60 -17.67 -9.03
C GLY A 292 -17.68 -16.64 -8.71
N LEU A 293 -17.63 -16.06 -7.50
CA LEU A 293 -18.55 -15.04 -7.00
C LEU A 293 -17.80 -13.74 -6.69
N MET A 294 -18.49 -12.60 -6.86
CA MET A 294 -18.03 -11.26 -6.45
C MET A 294 -16.63 -10.91 -7.01
N PRO A 295 -16.44 -10.83 -8.33
CA PRO A 295 -15.15 -10.54 -8.95
C PRO A 295 -14.49 -9.24 -8.45
N GLY A 296 -15.26 -8.19 -8.16
CA GLY A 296 -14.77 -6.92 -7.63
C GLY A 296 -14.21 -7.06 -6.21
N LEU A 297 -15.02 -7.58 -5.28
CA LEU A 297 -14.61 -7.91 -3.90
C LEU A 297 -13.38 -8.84 -3.86
N THR A 298 -13.35 -9.85 -4.72
CA THR A 298 -12.28 -10.85 -4.69
C THR A 298 -10.98 -10.31 -5.30
N PHE A 299 -11.07 -9.43 -6.30
CA PHE A 299 -9.93 -8.72 -6.86
C PHE A 299 -9.35 -7.67 -5.89
N SER A 300 -10.18 -6.86 -5.21
CA SER A 300 -9.69 -5.94 -4.18
C SER A 300 -9.01 -6.69 -3.03
N ASN A 301 -9.58 -7.82 -2.61
CA ASN A 301 -8.96 -8.72 -1.62
C ASN A 301 -7.60 -9.28 -2.07
N GLU A 302 -7.36 -9.50 -3.37
CA GLU A 302 -6.03 -9.88 -3.89
C GLU A 302 -5.00 -8.75 -3.74
N LEU A 303 -5.42 -7.50 -3.92
CA LEU A 303 -4.54 -6.33 -3.80
C LEU A 303 -4.22 -6.04 -2.34
N ILE A 304 -5.24 -6.01 -1.47
CA ILE A 304 -5.10 -5.71 -0.05
C ILE A 304 -4.31 -6.81 0.68
N SER A 305 -4.69 -8.10 0.54
CA SER A 305 -3.97 -9.19 1.23
C SER A 305 -2.52 -9.38 0.77
N ARG A 306 -2.15 -8.89 -0.42
CA ARG A 306 -0.76 -8.79 -0.88
C ARG A 306 -0.02 -7.66 -0.15
N ASP A 307 -0.67 -6.51 0.03
CA ASP A 307 -0.08 -5.36 0.71
C ASP A 307 0.12 -5.68 2.21
N GLU A 308 -0.88 -6.25 2.89
CA GLU A 308 -0.77 -6.76 4.27
C GLU A 308 0.36 -7.79 4.45
N GLY A 309 0.57 -8.63 3.44
CA GLY A 309 1.72 -9.55 3.40
C GLY A 309 3.05 -8.79 3.42
N MET A 310 3.18 -7.74 2.59
CA MET A 310 4.39 -6.90 2.57
C MET A 310 4.56 -6.06 3.84
N HIS A 311 3.47 -5.62 4.48
CA HIS A 311 3.51 -4.91 5.75
C HIS A 311 3.97 -5.82 6.90
N THR A 312 3.43 -7.05 6.95
CA THR A 312 3.84 -8.10 7.89
C THR A 312 5.31 -8.47 7.71
N ASP A 313 5.75 -8.70 6.46
CA ASP A 313 7.15 -8.97 6.11
C ASP A 313 8.06 -7.81 6.54
N PHE A 314 7.60 -6.56 6.37
CA PHE A 314 8.35 -5.37 6.75
C PHE A 314 8.48 -5.20 8.27
N ALA A 315 7.41 -5.47 9.02
CA ALA A 315 7.46 -5.50 10.48
C ALA A 315 8.45 -6.57 10.97
N CYS A 316 8.47 -7.76 10.35
CA CYS A 316 9.45 -8.80 10.64
C CYS A 316 10.87 -8.39 10.24
N LEU A 317 11.06 -7.70 9.11
CA LEU A 317 12.36 -7.18 8.69
C LEU A 317 12.91 -6.17 9.71
N LEU A 318 12.12 -5.17 10.11
CA LEU A 318 12.53 -4.20 11.14
C LEU A 318 12.79 -4.87 12.49
N TYR A 319 11.99 -5.87 12.87
CA TYR A 319 12.20 -6.62 14.11
C TYR A 319 13.52 -7.41 14.08
N ASN A 320 13.93 -7.91 12.91
CA ASN A 320 15.21 -8.55 12.72
C ASN A 320 16.41 -7.58 12.74
N HIS A 321 16.19 -6.26 12.63
CA HIS A 321 17.22 -5.23 12.86
C HIS A 321 17.35 -4.79 14.33
N LEU A 322 16.49 -5.27 15.23
CA LEU A 322 16.60 -4.99 16.66
C LEU A 322 17.68 -5.86 17.34
N THR A 323 18.47 -5.23 18.20
CA THR A 323 19.49 -5.86 19.04
C THR A 323 18.82 -6.51 20.26
N HIS A 324 17.96 -5.76 20.94
CA HIS A 324 17.16 -6.17 22.08
C HIS A 324 15.80 -6.67 21.60
N ARG A 325 15.73 -7.96 21.26
CA ARG A 325 14.49 -8.63 20.87
C ARG A 325 13.70 -9.10 22.10
N CYS A 326 12.43 -9.45 21.90
CA CYS A 326 11.58 -9.98 22.96
C CYS A 326 12.04 -11.37 23.41
N GLY A 327 11.59 -11.83 24.58
CA GLY A 327 11.74 -13.24 24.94
C GLY A 327 10.84 -14.13 24.09
N GLN A 328 11.24 -15.39 23.82
CA GLN A 328 10.41 -16.34 23.09
C GLN A 328 9.01 -16.47 23.71
N ASP A 329 8.92 -16.59 25.03
CA ASP A 329 7.64 -16.71 25.76
C ASP A 329 6.77 -15.45 25.66
N GLU A 330 7.37 -14.27 25.46
CA GLU A 330 6.65 -13.02 25.23
C GLU A 330 6.02 -13.01 23.83
N VAL A 331 6.80 -13.34 22.80
CA VAL A 331 6.31 -13.40 21.41
C VAL A 331 5.25 -14.49 21.26
N HIS A 332 5.51 -15.68 21.81
CA HIS A 332 4.55 -16.79 21.76
C HIS A 332 3.24 -16.42 22.44
N ARG A 333 3.27 -15.71 23.58
CA ARG A 333 2.06 -15.24 24.26
C ARG A 333 1.27 -14.23 23.42
N ILE A 334 1.93 -13.23 22.83
CA ILE A 334 1.27 -12.21 21.99
C ILE A 334 0.59 -12.88 20.78
N VAL A 335 1.31 -13.78 20.10
CA VAL A 335 0.77 -14.53 18.95
C VAL A 335 -0.36 -15.47 19.37
N GLN A 336 -0.25 -16.17 20.50
CA GLN A 336 -1.32 -17.04 21.01
C GLN A 336 -2.59 -16.25 21.39
N GLU A 337 -2.46 -15.07 22.00
CA GLU A 337 -3.59 -14.18 22.25
C GLU A 337 -4.27 -13.76 20.93
N ALA A 338 -3.48 -13.35 19.92
CA ALA A 338 -4.01 -12.93 18.63
C ALA A 338 -4.76 -14.09 17.92
N VAL A 339 -4.17 -15.29 17.87
CA VAL A 339 -4.79 -16.49 17.30
C VAL A 339 -6.06 -16.89 18.03
N ALA A 340 -6.11 -16.78 19.36
CA ALA A 340 -7.31 -17.11 20.13
C ALA A 340 -8.48 -16.19 19.79
N ILE A 341 -8.21 -14.88 19.68
CA ILE A 341 -9.22 -13.87 19.29
C ILE A 341 -9.69 -14.09 17.84
N GLU A 342 -8.75 -14.38 16.93
CA GLU A 342 -9.05 -14.58 15.51
C GLU A 342 -9.89 -15.86 15.27
N LYS A 343 -9.59 -16.95 16.00
CA LYS A 343 -10.43 -18.16 16.01
C LYS A 343 -11.83 -17.89 16.52
N GLU A 344 -11.97 -17.20 17.66
CA GLU A 344 -13.27 -16.83 18.23
C GLU A 344 -14.09 -15.97 17.25
N PHE A 345 -13.44 -15.04 16.55
CA PHE A 345 -14.06 -14.21 15.52
C PHE A 345 -14.71 -15.05 14.41
N LEU A 346 -14.02 -16.03 13.81
CA LEU A 346 -14.56 -16.81 12.68
C LEU A 346 -15.21 -18.16 13.03
N THR A 347 -15.26 -18.55 14.31
CA THR A 347 -15.95 -19.78 14.74
C THR A 347 -17.18 -19.56 15.59
N ASP A 348 -17.24 -18.45 16.34
CA ASP A 348 -18.35 -18.15 17.25
C ASP A 348 -19.06 -16.85 16.85
N SER A 349 -18.33 -15.73 16.80
CA SER A 349 -18.93 -14.40 16.56
C SER A 349 -19.43 -14.20 15.12
N LEU A 350 -18.68 -14.70 14.14
CA LEU A 350 -19.01 -14.66 12.73
C LEU A 350 -18.65 -16.00 12.07
N PRO A 351 -19.46 -17.06 12.29
CA PRO A 351 -19.06 -18.41 11.91
C PRO A 351 -18.82 -18.57 10.40
N CYS A 352 -17.61 -18.97 10.00
CA CYS A 352 -17.26 -19.23 8.60
C CYS A 352 -18.07 -20.38 7.96
N ALA A 353 -18.78 -21.16 8.77
CA ALA A 353 -19.80 -22.11 8.33
C ALA A 353 -20.94 -21.42 7.55
N LEU A 354 -21.23 -20.14 7.78
CA LEU A 354 -22.23 -19.35 7.06
C LEU A 354 -21.96 -19.25 5.54
N ILE A 355 -20.68 -19.34 5.14
CA ILE A 355 -20.25 -19.36 3.73
C ILE A 355 -19.81 -20.77 3.26
N GLY A 356 -19.99 -21.80 4.11
CA GLY A 356 -19.65 -23.19 3.80
C GLY A 356 -18.20 -23.61 4.11
N ILE A 357 -17.43 -22.83 4.87
CA ILE A 357 -16.09 -23.23 5.33
C ILE A 357 -16.18 -24.05 6.61
N ASN A 358 -15.35 -25.08 6.74
CA ASN A 358 -15.23 -25.84 7.99
C ASN A 358 -14.43 -25.06 9.05
N SER A 359 -15.03 -24.80 10.21
CA SER A 359 -14.43 -24.05 11.31
C SER A 359 -13.14 -24.68 11.86
N GLY A 360 -13.01 -26.00 11.85
CA GLY A 360 -11.78 -26.70 12.26
C GLY A 360 -10.63 -26.47 11.29
N LEU A 361 -10.89 -26.52 9.98
CA LEU A 361 -9.90 -26.17 8.96
C LEU A 361 -9.54 -24.67 9.03
N MET A 362 -10.50 -23.80 9.30
CA MET A 362 -10.21 -22.37 9.51
C MET A 362 -9.31 -22.14 10.73
N CYS A 363 -9.54 -22.84 11.84
CA CYS A 363 -8.65 -22.80 13.00
C CYS A 363 -7.23 -23.29 12.67
N GLN A 364 -7.10 -24.39 11.93
CA GLN A 364 -5.81 -24.93 11.49
C GLN A 364 -5.07 -23.95 10.56
N TYR A 365 -5.79 -23.26 9.68
CA TYR A 365 -5.21 -22.23 8.80
C TYR A 365 -4.64 -21.06 9.61
N MET A 366 -5.35 -20.58 10.64
CA MET A 366 -4.86 -19.53 11.54
C MET A 366 -3.62 -19.96 12.33
N GLU A 367 -3.56 -21.23 12.76
CA GLU A 367 -2.37 -21.81 13.39
C GLU A 367 -1.17 -21.88 12.44
N PHE A 368 -1.40 -22.25 11.17
CA PHE A 368 -0.38 -22.27 10.13
C PHE A 368 0.17 -20.86 9.83
N VAL A 369 -0.70 -19.85 9.71
CA VAL A 369 -0.29 -18.45 9.52
C VAL A 369 0.52 -17.93 10.71
N ALA A 370 0.09 -18.25 11.93
CA ALA A 370 0.80 -17.87 13.15
C ALA A 370 2.17 -18.54 13.27
N ASP A 371 2.27 -19.83 12.94
CA ASP A 371 3.55 -20.54 12.90
C ASP A 371 4.52 -19.93 11.88
N ARG A 372 4.02 -19.47 10.72
CA ARG A 372 4.83 -18.75 9.73
C ARG A 372 5.37 -17.44 10.31
N LEU A 373 4.48 -16.60 10.86
CA LEU A 373 4.87 -15.32 11.49
C LEU A 373 5.91 -15.52 12.60
N VAL A 374 5.75 -16.52 13.46
CA VAL A 374 6.69 -16.82 14.55
C VAL A 374 8.07 -17.23 14.03
N VAL A 375 8.12 -17.98 12.92
CA VAL A 375 9.37 -18.35 12.23
C VAL A 375 10.03 -17.14 11.57
N ASP A 376 9.28 -16.25 10.93
CA ASP A 376 9.80 -15.02 10.32
C ASP A 376 10.30 -14.00 11.38
N LEU A 377 9.67 -14.02 12.57
CA LEU A 377 10.13 -13.36 13.79
C LEU A 377 11.31 -14.10 14.48
N GLY A 378 11.81 -15.22 13.93
CA GLY A 378 13.02 -15.91 14.38
C GLY A 378 12.87 -16.92 15.52
N TYR A 379 11.65 -17.38 15.81
CA TYR A 379 11.33 -18.30 16.92
C TYR A 379 10.77 -19.65 16.41
N PRO A 380 10.78 -20.72 17.23
CA PRO A 380 10.23 -22.02 16.84
C PRO A 380 8.69 -22.00 16.74
N LYS A 381 8.14 -22.80 15.81
CA LYS A 381 6.68 -22.98 15.62
C LYS A 381 5.96 -23.33 16.93
N ILE A 382 4.75 -22.80 17.10
CA ILE A 382 3.88 -22.98 18.28
C ILE A 382 2.97 -24.20 18.10
N TYR A 383 2.34 -24.32 16.93
CA TYR A 383 1.27 -25.29 16.69
C TYR A 383 1.75 -26.49 15.85
N ASN A 384 2.75 -26.28 14.99
CA ASN A 384 3.20 -27.18 13.93
C ASN A 384 2.07 -27.54 12.95
N ALA A 385 1.22 -26.56 12.63
CA ALA A 385 0.10 -26.72 11.73
C ALA A 385 0.52 -26.66 10.25
N THR A 386 -0.19 -27.39 9.39
CA THR A 386 -0.04 -27.34 7.93
C THR A 386 -1.18 -26.55 7.29
N ASN A 387 -0.96 -25.91 6.15
CA ASN A 387 -2.01 -25.24 5.38
C ASN A 387 -3.13 -26.24 5.00
N PRO A 388 -4.40 -26.02 5.41
CA PRO A 388 -5.52 -26.88 5.02
C PRO A 388 -6.22 -26.41 3.73
N PHE A 389 -5.84 -25.27 3.16
CA PHE A 389 -6.55 -24.61 2.06
C PHE A 389 -5.69 -24.57 0.78
N ASP A 390 -5.90 -25.56 -0.10
CA ASP A 390 -5.29 -25.68 -1.43
C ASP A 390 -5.42 -24.40 -2.30
N TRP A 391 -6.53 -23.68 -2.16
CA TRP A 391 -6.79 -22.47 -2.93
C TRP A 391 -5.88 -21.30 -2.56
N MET A 392 -5.39 -21.23 -1.32
CA MET A 392 -4.49 -20.16 -0.89
C MET A 392 -3.15 -20.19 -1.64
N GLU A 393 -2.65 -21.39 -1.97
CA GLU A 393 -1.44 -21.58 -2.77
C GLU A 393 -1.67 -21.25 -4.26
N LEU A 394 -2.82 -21.68 -4.80
CA LEU A 394 -3.21 -21.41 -6.20
C LEU A 394 -3.34 -19.91 -6.48
N ILE A 395 -3.75 -19.10 -5.50
CA ILE A 395 -3.92 -17.65 -5.65
C ILE A 395 -2.57 -16.93 -5.69
N SER A 396 -1.60 -17.32 -4.86
CA SER A 396 -0.22 -16.81 -4.96
C SER A 396 0.45 -17.13 -6.30
N LEU A 397 0.01 -18.20 -6.98
CA LEU A 397 0.45 -18.56 -8.33
C LEU A 397 -0.32 -17.77 -9.42
N GLN A 398 -1.63 -17.56 -9.27
CA GLN A 398 -2.41 -16.73 -10.19
C GLN A 398 -2.01 -15.25 -10.14
N GLY A 399 -1.64 -14.69 -8.99
CA GLY A 399 -1.09 -13.33 -8.92
C GLY A 399 0.17 -13.16 -9.78
N LYS A 400 1.02 -14.20 -9.85
CA LYS A 400 2.19 -14.25 -10.74
C LYS A 400 1.81 -14.38 -12.22
N ALA A 401 0.68 -15.02 -12.55
CA ALA A 401 0.18 -15.13 -13.93
C ALA A 401 -0.51 -13.84 -14.41
N ASN A 402 -1.37 -13.25 -13.57
CA ASN A 402 -2.02 -11.96 -13.81
C ASN A 402 -0.99 -10.86 -14.09
N PHE A 403 0.17 -10.88 -13.41
CA PHE A 403 1.31 -9.98 -13.69
C PHE A 403 1.86 -10.08 -15.13
N PHE A 404 1.71 -11.22 -15.81
CA PHE A 404 2.12 -11.39 -17.22
C PHE A 404 1.01 -11.07 -18.23
N GLU A 405 -0.26 -11.07 -17.80
CA GLU A 405 -1.44 -10.81 -18.64
C GLU A 405 -1.91 -9.35 -18.55
N SER A 406 -1.73 -8.67 -17.41
CA SER A 406 -2.05 -7.25 -17.18
C SER A 406 -1.11 -6.25 -17.90
N ARG A 407 -0.59 -6.63 -19.08
CA ARG A 407 0.41 -5.88 -19.87
C ARG A 407 0.00 -4.47 -20.30
N VAL A 408 -1.27 -4.09 -20.11
CA VAL A 408 -1.79 -2.77 -20.48
C VAL A 408 -1.43 -1.70 -19.43
N SER A 409 -1.41 -2.03 -18.12
CA SER A 409 -1.05 -1.08 -17.06
C SER A 409 0.46 -0.99 -16.78
N ALA A 410 1.19 -2.10 -16.97
CA ALA A 410 2.60 -2.19 -16.64
C ALA A 410 3.52 -1.24 -17.45
N TYR A 411 3.12 -0.83 -18.65
CA TYR A 411 3.94 0.02 -19.52
C TYR A 411 4.14 1.46 -19.02
N GLN A 412 3.29 1.96 -18.10
CA GLN A 412 3.53 3.25 -17.43
C GLN A 412 4.54 3.15 -16.27
N LYS A 413 4.64 2.00 -15.59
CA LYS A 413 5.40 1.84 -14.33
C LYS A 413 6.83 1.28 -14.53
N ALA A 414 7.18 0.77 -15.71
CA ALA A 414 8.45 0.09 -16.00
C ALA A 414 9.74 0.90 -15.68
N ASN A 415 9.70 2.24 -15.76
CA ASN A 415 10.87 3.10 -15.55
C ASN A 415 11.39 3.12 -14.10
N VAL A 416 10.57 2.74 -13.09
CA VAL A 416 11.01 2.70 -11.68
C VAL A 416 12.07 1.61 -11.44
N SER A 417 12.09 0.57 -12.28
CA SER A 417 12.99 -0.59 -12.14
C SER A 417 14.37 -0.44 -12.81
N ARG A 418 14.62 0.63 -13.59
CA ARG A 418 15.78 0.72 -14.51
C ARG A 418 16.51 2.07 -14.53
N SER A 419 16.56 2.81 -13.42
CA SER A 419 17.47 3.97 -13.32
C SER A 419 17.84 4.35 -11.89
N ALA A 420 18.77 3.62 -11.27
CA ALA A 420 19.48 4.05 -10.07
C ALA A 420 20.90 3.46 -10.00
N THR A 421 21.87 4.16 -10.61
CA THR A 421 23.30 4.30 -10.24
C THR A 421 24.14 4.59 -11.51
N PRO A 422 24.98 5.64 -11.55
CA PRO A 422 25.92 5.87 -12.65
C PRO A 422 27.04 4.80 -12.68
N SER A 423 27.34 4.26 -13.86
CA SER A 423 28.30 3.17 -14.01
C SER A 423 29.77 3.60 -13.84
N GLY A 424 30.40 3.24 -12.72
CA GLY A 424 31.86 3.23 -12.54
C GLY A 424 32.51 1.91 -13.01
N GLN A 425 33.77 1.94 -13.45
CA GLN A 425 34.41 0.80 -14.14
C GLN A 425 34.99 -0.29 -13.21
N LYS A 426 34.73 -1.55 -13.60
CA LYS A 426 35.47 -2.83 -13.38
C LYS A 426 36.56 -2.90 -12.29
N GLY A 427 36.35 -3.83 -11.34
CA GLY A 427 37.38 -4.59 -10.63
C GLY A 427 36.97 -6.07 -10.51
N LYS A 428 37.92 -7.02 -10.58
CA LYS A 428 37.64 -8.47 -10.46
C LYS A 428 37.83 -8.95 -9.02
N GLY A 429 36.91 -9.79 -8.55
CA GLY A 429 37.01 -10.54 -7.29
C GLY A 429 35.62 -11.05 -6.92
N GLY A 430 35.45 -12.36 -6.74
CA GLY A 430 34.14 -12.95 -6.55
C GLY A 430 33.94 -13.47 -5.13
N GLU A 431 32.77 -13.20 -4.58
CA GLU A 431 32.11 -14.08 -3.61
C GLU A 431 30.59 -14.03 -3.87
N SER A 432 29.98 -15.21 -3.97
CA SER A 432 28.59 -15.36 -4.39
C SER A 432 27.64 -15.25 -3.20
N VAL A 433 27.26 -14.03 -2.83
CA VAL A 433 26.17 -13.82 -1.87
C VAL A 433 24.88 -14.41 -2.44
N SER A 434 24.35 -15.43 -1.77
CA SER A 434 23.21 -16.22 -2.26
C SER A 434 21.94 -15.36 -2.34
N ARG A 435 21.47 -15.15 -3.56
CA ARG A 435 20.22 -14.44 -3.87
C ARG A 435 19.00 -15.27 -3.47
N ARG A 436 18.58 -15.21 -2.21
CA ARG A 436 17.22 -15.64 -1.82
C ARG A 436 16.20 -14.61 -2.30
N VAL A 437 15.62 -14.86 -3.46
CA VAL A 437 14.34 -14.28 -3.88
C VAL A 437 13.26 -15.30 -3.53
N PHE A 438 12.12 -14.81 -3.04
CA PHE A 438 10.97 -15.59 -2.58
C PHE A 438 10.57 -16.69 -3.58
N ASN A 439 10.70 -17.95 -3.17
CA ASN A 439 10.18 -19.10 -3.89
C ASN A 439 9.25 -19.88 -2.97
N THR A 440 8.04 -20.16 -3.44
CA THR A 440 7.03 -20.98 -2.73
C THR A 440 7.27 -22.48 -2.90
N GLU A 441 8.32 -22.86 -3.64
CA GLU A 441 8.88 -24.21 -3.63
C GLU A 441 10.21 -24.20 -2.85
N ALA A 442 10.10 -24.47 -1.55
CA ALA A 442 11.12 -25.08 -0.73
C ALA A 442 10.36 -25.97 0.27
N ASP A 443 10.58 -27.28 0.21
CA ASP A 443 9.80 -28.27 0.97
C ASP A 443 9.87 -28.05 2.50
N PHE A 444 8.82 -28.52 3.19
CA PHE A 444 8.59 -28.66 4.66
C PHE A 444 7.81 -27.56 5.42
#